data_AF-A0A7C6AMQ7-F1
#
_entry.id   AF-A0A7C6AMQ7-F1
#
_cell.length_a   1.000
_cell.length_b   1.000
_cell.length_c   1.000
_cell.angle_alpha   90.00
_cell.angle_beta   90.00
_cell.angle_gamma   90.00
#
_symmetry.space_group_name_H-M   'P 1'
#
loop_
_entity.id
_entity.type
_entity.pdbx_description
1 polymer ?
#
loop_
_entity_poly.entity_id
_entity_poly.type
_entity_poly.pdbx_seq_one_letter_code
_entity_poly.pdbx_strand_id
1 'polypeptide(L)' 'RAERRIVELNQSFQVDEEILKFFNRLSDYLFVLSRFIAHTLKVSEVYWEPKRD' A
#
# COMPACT_ATOMS: atom_id res chain seq x y z
N ARG A 1 -7.44 1.41 -0.10
CA ARG A 1 -8.76 2.10 0.04
C ARG A 1 -8.90 3.25 -0.96
N ALA A 2 -7.98 4.22 -0.97
CA ALA A 2 -7.98 5.31 -1.95
C ALA A 2 -7.81 4.77 -3.39
N GLU A 3 -6.79 3.95 -3.63
CA GLU A 3 -6.54 3.31 -4.94
C GLU A 3 -7.80 2.63 -5.53
N ARG A 4 -8.51 1.81 -4.74
CA ARG A 4 -9.76 1.17 -5.19
C ARG A 4 -10.82 2.17 -5.67
N ARG A 5 -10.96 3.32 -5.02
CA ARG A 5 -11.90 4.37 -5.44
C ARG A 5 -11.45 5.08 -6.71
N ILE A 6 -10.14 5.24 -6.90
CA ILE A 6 -9.57 5.83 -8.11
C ILE A 6 -9.78 4.88 -9.30
N VAL A 7 -9.60 3.57 -9.09
CA VAL A 7 -9.89 2.55 -10.10
C VAL A 7 -11.37 2.54 -10.47
N GLU A 8 -12.27 2.62 -9.49
CA GLU A 8 -13.72 2.73 -9.71
C GLU A 8 -14.08 4.01 -10.49
N LEU A 9 -13.50 5.15 -10.10
CA LEU A 9 -13.69 6.41 -10.82
C LEU A 9 -13.23 6.31 -12.28
N ASN A 10 -12.10 5.64 -12.51
CA ASN A 10 -11.52 5.44 -13.84
C ASN A 10 -12.44 4.66 -14.80
N GLN A 11 -13.41 3.90 -14.27
CA GLN A 11 -14.41 3.21 -15.09
C GLN A 11 -15.49 4.15 -15.66
N SER A 12 -15.74 5.28 -14.99
CA SER A 12 -16.77 6.25 -15.39
C SER A 12 -16.19 7.52 -16.01
N PHE A 13 -14.98 7.91 -15.59
CA PHE A 13 -14.28 9.10 -16.07
C PHE A 13 -12.82 8.75 -16.27
N GLN A 14 -12.20 9.17 -17.38
CA GLN A 14 -10.79 8.92 -17.60
C GLN A 14 -9.96 9.65 -16.53
N VAL A 15 -9.24 8.86 -15.72
CA VAL A 15 -8.25 9.33 -14.76
C VAL A 15 -6.88 9.21 -15.40
N ASP A 16 -6.00 10.17 -15.11
CA ASP A 16 -4.60 10.13 -15.54
C ASP A 16 -3.92 8.87 -15.01
N GLU A 17 -3.28 8.11 -15.90
CA GLU A 17 -2.55 6.89 -15.56
C GLU A 17 -1.45 7.12 -14.52
N GLU A 18 -0.83 8.30 -14.51
CA GLU A 18 0.19 8.64 -13.53
C GLU A 18 -0.37 8.70 -12.10
N ILE A 19 -1.63 9.10 -11.93
CA ILE A 19 -2.32 9.08 -10.63
C ILE A 19 -2.52 7.63 -10.16
N LEU A 20 -2.95 6.74 -11.05
CA LEU A 20 -3.13 5.32 -10.75
C LEU A 20 -1.80 4.66 -10.35
N LYS A 21 -0.74 4.89 -11.12
CA LYS A 21 0.61 4.38 -10.85
C LYS A 21 1.15 4.93 -9.52
N PHE A 22 0.96 6.22 -9.26
CA PHE A 22 1.41 6.87 -8.04
C PHE A 22 0.77 6.25 -6.80
N PHE A 23 -0.56 6.08 -6.77
CA PHE A 23 -1.25 5.53 -5.61
C PHE A 23 -0.88 4.06 -5.34
N ASN A 24 -0.66 3.27 -6.39
CA ASN A 24 -0.15 1.92 -6.27
C ASN A 24 1.23 1.92 -5.58
N ARG A 25 2.18 2.76 -6.03
CA ARG A 25 3.53 2.86 -5.45
C ARG A 25 3.56 3.50 -4.06
N LEU A 26 2.64 4.41 -3.78
CA LEU A 26 2.51 5.03 -2.47
C LEU A 26 2.19 3.99 -1.39
N SER A 27 1.38 2.97 -1.72
CA SER A 27 1.07 1.90 -0.78
C SER A 27 2.31 1.07 -0.40
N ASP A 28 3.15 0.73 -1.38
CA ASP A 28 4.44 0.06 -1.17
C ASP A 28 5.38 0.93 -0.32
N TYR A 29 5.47 2.23 -0.64
CA TYR A 29 6.30 3.17 0.10
C TYR A 29 5.88 3.26 1.56
N LEU A 30 4.58 3.38 1.85
CA LEU A 30 4.07 3.42 3.22
C LEU A 30 4.36 2.11 3.97
N PHE A 31 4.29 0.97 3.29
CA PHE A 31 4.69 -0.31 3.87
C PHE A 31 6.16 -0.33 4.26
N VAL A 32 7.08 0.06 3.36
CA VAL A 32 8.52 0.13 3.66
C VAL A 32 8.81 1.16 4.76
N LEU A 33 8.19 2.34 4.70
CA LEU A 33 8.34 3.38 5.71
C LEU A 33 7.90 2.88 7.09
N SER A 34 6.79 2.15 7.18
CA SER A 34 6.33 1.58 8.44
C SER A 34 7.36 0.63 9.06
N ARG A 35 8.00 -0.22 8.24
CA ARG A 35 9.07 -1.13 8.67
C ARG A 35 10.33 -0.38 9.08
N PHE A 36 10.70 0.66 8.34
CA PHE A 36 11.82 1.53 8.69
C PHE A 36 11.62 2.22 10.05
N ILE A 37 10.41 2.71 10.32
CA ILE A 37 10.07 3.31 11.62
C ILE A 37 10.14 2.26 12.73
N ALA A 38 9.55 1.07 12.52
CA ALA A 38 9.61 -0.03 13.48
C ALA A 38 11.06 -0.43 13.81
N HIS A 39 11.91 -0.55 12.78
CA HIS A 39 13.33 -0.83 12.92
C HIS A 39 14.05 0.26 13.73
N THR A 40 13.82 1.53 13.40
CA THR A 40 14.40 2.69 14.11
C THR A 40 14.02 2.70 15.59
N LEU A 41 12.77 2.33 15.90
CA LEU A 41 12.25 2.24 17.26
C LEU A 41 12.53 0.91 17.96
N LYS A 42 13.25 -0.02 17.31
CA LYS A 42 13.54 -1.39 17.81
C LYS A 42 12.28 -2.18 18.19
N VAL A 43 11.18 -1.97 17.46
CA VAL A 43 9.95 -2.73 17.61
C VAL A 43 10.09 -4.06 16.87
N SER A 44 9.67 -5.16 17.50
CA SER A 44 9.66 -6.49 16.87
C SER A 44 8.64 -6.56 15.72
N GLU A 45 9.06 -7.05 14.56
CA GLU A 45 8.15 -7.30 13.43
C GLU A 45 7.21 -8.47 13.73
N VAL A 46 5.94 -8.33 13.35
CA VAL A 46 4.98 -9.44 13.38
C VAL A 46 5.02 -10.13 12.03
N TYR A 47 5.59 -11.33 11.98
CA TYR A 47 5.55 -12.17 10.79
C TYR A 47 4.17 -12.80 10.63
N TRP A 48 3.72 -12.90 9.39
CA TRP A 48 2.52 -13.67 9.09
C TRP A 48 2.86 -15.16 9.22
N GLU A 49 2.22 -15.83 10.17
CA GLU A 49 2.29 -17.28 10.31
C GLU A 49 1.10 -17.91 9.56
N PRO A 50 1.34 -18.62 8.44
CA PRO A 50 0.29 -19.41 7.81
C PRO A 50 -0.20 -20.47 8.80
N LYS A 51 -1.48 -20.45 9.15
CA LYS A 51 -2.11 -21.64 9.76
C LYS A 51 -2.05 -22.77 8.73
N ARG A 52 -1.21 -23.76 9.01
CA ARG A 52 -1.23 -25.05 8.31
C ARG A 52 -2.26 -25.93 9.02
N ASP A 53 -3.41 -26.10 8.39
CA ASP A 53 -4.32 -27.22 8.66
C ASP A 53 -3.84 -28.46 7.89
#